data_AF-A0A3P3EMK9-F1
#
_entry.id   AF-A0A3P3EMK9-F1
#
_cell.length_a   1.000
_cell.length_b   1.000
_cell.length_c   1.000
_cell.angle_alpha   90.00
_cell.angle_beta   90.00
_cell.angle_gamma   90.00
#
_symmetry.space_group_name_H-M   'P 1'
#
loop_
_entity.id
_entity.type
_entity.pdbx_description
1 polymer ?
#
loop_
_entity_poly.entity_id
_entity_poly.type
_entity_poly.pdbx_seq_one_letter_code
_entity_poly.pdbx_strand_id
1 'polypeptide(L)' 'MKSDFAAAHLHLDRACHYLRGDDETSRAALAALDLVIEAVATAQYARPEAEVVPFPAASKRALPPIAS' A
#
# COMPACT_ATOMS: atom_id res chain seq x y z
N MET A 1 5.62 -14.78 8.01
CA MET A 1 5.89 -15.15 6.59
C MET A 1 5.54 -13.95 5.74
N LYS A 2 6.41 -13.50 4.82
CA LYS A 2 6.08 -12.41 3.88
C LYS A 2 5.40 -13.01 2.65
N SER A 3 4.39 -12.33 2.11
CA SER A 3 3.74 -12.74 0.87
C SER A 3 4.69 -12.63 -0.32
N ASP A 4 4.60 -13.57 -1.26
CA ASP A 4 5.30 -13.48 -2.55
C ASP A 4 4.41 -12.75 -3.57
N PHE A 5 4.56 -11.42 -3.62
CA PHE A 5 3.76 -10.58 -4.52
C PHE A 5 4.12 -10.77 -5.99
N ALA A 6 5.36 -11.16 -6.31
CA ALA A 6 5.78 -11.41 -7.68
C ALA A 6 5.10 -12.66 -8.25
N ALA A 7 5.06 -13.74 -7.47
CA ALA A 7 4.32 -14.95 -7.85
C ALA A 7 2.82 -14.67 -7.96
N ALA A 8 2.24 -13.92 -7.02
CA ALA A 8 0.83 -13.54 -7.05
C ALA A 8 0.46 -12.79 -8.33
N HIS A 9 1.22 -11.74 -8.69
CA HIS A 9 1.00 -10.99 -9.93
C HIS A 9 1.09 -11.87 -11.17
N LEU A 10 2.12 -12.75 -11.27
CA LEU A 10 2.26 -13.68 -12.39
C LEU A 10 1.04 -14.59 -12.57
N HIS A 11 0.47 -15.09 -11.47
CA HIS A 11 -0.70 -15.98 -11.53
C HIS A 11 -1.98 -15.22 -11.86
N LEU A 12 -2.14 -14.00 -11.35
CA LEU A 12 -3.29 -13.13 -11.67
C LEU A 12 -3.27 -12.73 -13.15
N ASP A 13 -2.12 -12.34 -13.70
CA ASP A 13 -1.98 -12.01 -15.13
C ASP A 13 -2.36 -13.20 -16.02
N ARG A 14 -1.96 -14.41 -15.64
CA ARG A 14 -2.33 -15.64 -16.35
C ARG A 14 -3.83 -15.90 -16.27
N ALA A 15 -4.45 -15.72 -15.09
CA ALA A 15 -5.90 -15.87 -14.94
C ALA A 15 -6.65 -14.87 -15.84
N CYS A 16 -6.23 -13.61 -15.85
CA CYS A 16 -6.79 -12.59 -16.74
C CYS A 16 -6.62 -12.95 -18.21
N HIS A 17 -5.50 -13.55 -18.60
CA HIS A 17 -5.28 -14.01 -19.98
C HIS A 17 -6.26 -15.12 -20.38
N TYR A 18 -6.55 -16.07 -19.50
CA TYR A 18 -7.44 -17.20 -19.80
C TYR A 18 -8.93 -16.85 -19.72
N LEU A 19 -9.30 -15.78 -19.02
CA LEU A 19 -10.70 -15.35 -18.81
C LEU A 19 -11.16 -14.24 -19.78
N ARG A 20 -10.53 -14.10 -20.96
CA ARG A 20 -10.90 -13.08 -21.96
C ARG A 20 -12.12 -13.45 -22.81
N GLY A 21 -12.98 -14.33 -22.32
CA GLY A 21 -14.21 -14.68 -23.00
C GLY A 21 -15.22 -13.53 -22.98
N ASP A 22 -16.14 -13.52 -23.94
CA ASP A 22 -17.27 -12.56 -24.01
C ASP A 22 -18.52 -13.04 -23.26
N ASP A 23 -18.40 -14.09 -22.44
CA ASP A 23 -19.48 -14.55 -21.58
C ASP A 23 -19.53 -13.77 -20.24
N GLU A 24 -20.68 -13.85 -19.57
CA GLU A 24 -20.90 -13.14 -18.31
C GLU A 24 -19.97 -13.61 -17.20
N THR A 25 -19.63 -14.90 -17.17
CA THR A 25 -18.72 -15.45 -16.17
C THR A 25 -17.31 -14.90 -16.35
N SER A 26 -16.82 -14.85 -17.58
CA SER A 26 -15.54 -14.22 -17.93
C SER A 26 -15.49 -12.76 -17.49
N ARG A 27 -16.51 -11.95 -17.82
CA ARG A 27 -16.59 -10.56 -17.38
C ARG A 27 -16.60 -10.39 -15.86
N ALA A 28 -17.45 -11.15 -15.17
CA ALA A 28 -17.56 -11.08 -13.72
C ALA A 28 -16.26 -11.52 -13.02
N ALA A 29 -15.61 -12.57 -13.54
CA ALA A 29 -14.35 -13.06 -13.00
C ALA A 29 -13.20 -12.06 -13.23
N LEU A 30 -13.12 -11.43 -14.39
CA LEU A 30 -12.15 -10.35 -14.66
C LEU A 30 -12.34 -9.16 -13.71
N ALA A 31 -13.59 -8.72 -13.50
CA ALA A 31 -13.87 -7.64 -12.56
C ALA A 31 -13.46 -7.99 -11.12
N ALA A 32 -13.65 -9.25 -10.69
CA ALA A 32 -13.18 -9.71 -9.40
C ALA A 32 -11.64 -9.78 -9.32
N LEU A 33 -10.98 -10.21 -10.39
CA LEU A 33 -9.52 -10.25 -10.47
C LEU A 33 -8.89 -8.85 -10.37
N ASP A 34 -9.51 -7.83 -10.97
CA ASP A 34 -9.05 -6.44 -10.84
C ASP A 34 -9.00 -5.98 -9.38
N LEU A 35 -10.03 -6.30 -8.58
CA LEU A 35 -10.05 -5.98 -7.15
C LEU A 35 -8.92 -6.70 -6.38
N VAL A 36 -8.61 -7.94 -6.76
CA VAL A 36 -7.51 -8.69 -6.13
C VAL A 36 -6.15 -8.11 -6.51
N ILE A 37 -5.97 -7.74 -7.78
CA ILE A 37 -4.74 -7.09 -8.26
C ILE A 37 -4.50 -5.79 -7.50
N GLU A 38 -5.55 -4.98 -7.30
CA GLU A 38 -5.49 -3.74 -6.52
C GLU A 38 -5.12 -4.00 -5.06
N ALA A 39 -5.74 -5.00 -4.42
CA ALA A 39 -5.42 -5.37 -3.04
C ALA A 39 -3.96 -5.84 -2.89
N VAL A 40 -3.46 -6.62 -3.85
CA VAL A 40 -2.08 -7.09 -3.89
C VAL A 40 -1.11 -5.92 -4.04
N ALA A 41 -1.36 -5.02 -4.99
CA ALA A 41 -0.55 -3.82 -5.19
C ALA A 41 -0.55 -2.93 -3.93
N THR A 42 -1.73 -2.73 -3.33
CA THR A 42 -1.87 -1.98 -2.07
C THR A 42 -1.01 -2.57 -0.96
N ALA A 43 -1.04 -3.89 -0.78
CA ALA A 43 -0.23 -4.56 0.23
C ALA A 43 1.28 -4.53 -0.09
N GLN A 44 1.66 -4.65 -1.37
CA GLN A 44 3.05 -4.61 -1.80
C GLN A 44 3.70 -3.24 -1.58
N TYR A 45 2.96 -2.16 -1.85
CA TYR A 45 3.45 -0.79 -1.76
C TYR A 45 3.03 -0.07 -0.48
N ALA A 46 2.37 -0.76 0.45
CA ALA A 46 2.05 -0.22 1.76
C ALA A 46 3.34 0.24 2.45
N ARG A 47 3.41 1.54 2.77
CA ARG A 47 4.54 2.09 3.52
C ARG A 47 4.53 1.46 4.92
N PRO A 48 5.68 0.95 5.41
CA PRO A 48 5.79 0.54 6.80
C PRO A 48 5.39 1.72 7.69
N GLU A 49 4.71 1.41 8.80
CA GLU A 49 4.44 2.42 9.82
C GLU A 49 5.77 3.00 10.29
N ALA A 50 5.95 4.32 10.10
CA ALA A 50 7.19 5.00 10.42
C ALA A 50 7.15 5.46 11.88
N GLU A 51 8.24 5.28 12.60
CA GLU A 51 8.39 5.83 13.94
C GLU A 51 8.37 7.38 13.86
N VAL A 52 7.41 7.98 14.57
CA VAL A 52 7.32 9.44 14.69
C VAL A 52 8.33 9.87 15.76
N VAL A 53 9.43 10.49 15.33
CA VAL A 53 10.41 11.07 16.26
C VAL A 53 9.98 12.48 16.70
N PRO A 54 9.96 12.77 18.02
CA PRO A 54 9.61 14.09 18.51
C PRO A 54 10.69 15.12 18.13
N PHE A 55 10.27 16.30 17.69
CA PHE A 55 11.18 17.41 17.43
C PHE A 55 11.88 17.82 18.75
N PRO A 56 13.20 18.06 18.77
CA PRO A 56 13.89 18.51 19.97
C PRO A 56 13.30 19.84 20.44
N ALA A 57 12.55 19.82 21.54
CA ALA A 57 12.21 21.04 22.24
C ALA A 57 13.52 21.59 22.81
N ALA A 58 14.07 22.62 22.14
CA ALA A 58 15.17 23.38 22.71
C ALA A 58 14.77 23.76 24.13
N SER A 59 15.53 23.28 25.12
CA SER A 59 15.36 23.63 26.52
C SER A 59 15.15 25.13 26.57
N LYS A 60 13.97 25.56 27.07
CA LYS A 60 13.59 26.97 27.16
C LYS A 60 14.78 27.74 27.71
N ARG A 61 15.54 28.39 26.83
CA ARG A 61 16.62 29.27 27.22
C ARG A 61 15.88 30.42 27.84
N ALA A 62 15.84 30.44 29.18
CA ALA A 62 15.16 31.47 29.94
C ALA A 62 15.65 32.81 29.41
N LEU A 63 14.77 33.51 28.69
CA LEU A 63 15.06 34.85 28.21
C LEU A 63 15.27 35.70 29.47
N PRO A 64 16.43 36.38 29.61
CA PRO A 64 16.66 37.21 30.77
C PRO A 64 15.62 38.34 30.80
N PRO A 65 15.16 38.74 32.00
CA PRO A 65 14.14 39.78 32.11
C PRO A 65 14.69 41.10 31.54
N ILE A 66 13.90 41.73 30.67
CA ILE A 66 14.15 43.09 30.19
C ILE A 66 13.86 44.03 31.37
N ALA A 67 14.90 44.64 31.92
CA ALA A 67 14.78 45.65 32.97
C ALA A 67 14.10 46.91 32.41
N SER A 68 13.16 47.46 33.20
CA SER A 68 12.44 48.71 32.95
C SER A 68 13.29 49.94 33.27
#